data_AF-A0A833EBQ7-F1
#
_entry.id   AF-A0A833EBQ7-F1
#
_cell.length_a   1.000
_cell.length_b   1.000
_cell.length_c   1.000
_cell.angle_alpha   90.00
_cell.angle_beta   90.00
_cell.angle_gamma   90.00
#
_symmetry.space_group_name_H-M   'P 1'
#
loop_
_entity.id
_entity.type
_entity.pdbx_description
1 polymer ?
#
loop_
_entity_poly.entity_id
_entity_poly.type
_entity_poly.pdbx_seq_one_letter_code
_entity_poly.pdbx_strand_id
1 'polypeptide(L)' 'MEKILKLFNSELKIINIGLEIFYRDLKQQRIKVIHVNWQPSPVTEKDLEDALRRLT' A
#
# COMPACT_ATOMS: atom_id res chain seq x y z
N MET A 1 -14.26 -1.27 -24.03
CA MET A 1 -13.01 -0.69 -24.55
C MET A 1 -12.84 0.78 -24.17
N GLU A 2 -13.79 1.67 -24.51
CA GLU A 2 -13.72 3.11 -24.16
C GLU A 2 -13.36 3.43 -22.70
N LYS A 3 -14.00 2.77 -21.73
CA LYS A 3 -13.75 3.02 -20.30
C LYS A 3 -12.32 2.66 -19.87
N ILE A 4 -11.73 1.63 -20.46
CA ILE A 4 -10.35 1.19 -20.18
C ILE A 4 -9.37 2.21 -20.75
N LEU A 5 -9.59 2.63 -22.01
CA LEU A 5 -8.78 3.68 -22.64
C LEU A 5 -8.84 5.00 -21.86
N LYS A 6 -10.01 5.36 -21.34
CA LYS A 6 -10.19 6.53 -20.49
C LYS A 6 -9.39 6.45 -19.19
N LEU A 7 -9.24 5.25 -18.60
CA LEU A 7 -8.43 5.04 -17.40
C LEU A 7 -6.94 5.31 -17.70
N PHE A 8 -6.41 4.74 -18.79
CA PHE A 8 -5.00 4.91 -19.16
C PHE A 8 -4.65 6.32 -19.65
N ASN A 9 -5.62 7.05 -20.21
CA ASN A 9 -5.45 8.44 -20.66
C ASN A 9 -5.75 9.48 -19.56
N SER A 10 -6.13 9.05 -18.36
CA SER A 10 -6.37 9.94 -17.23
C SER A 10 -5.10 10.15 -16.40
N GLU A 11 -5.04 11.27 -15.70
CA GLU A 11 -3.94 11.52 -14.76
C GLU A 11 -3.91 10.43 -13.68
N LEU A 12 -2.80 9.69 -13.61
CA LEU A 12 -2.60 8.65 -12.62
C LEU A 12 -2.41 9.26 -11.23
N LYS A 13 -3.30 8.92 -10.29
CA LYS A 13 -3.22 9.30 -8.88
C LYS A 13 -2.85 8.08 -8.05
N ILE A 14 -1.74 8.15 -7.32
CA ILE A 14 -1.21 7.02 -6.55
C ILE A 14 -1.37 7.26 -5.05
N ILE A 15 -1.83 6.23 -4.34
CA ILE A 15 -1.88 6.16 -2.87
C ILE A 15 -1.00 4.98 -2.46
N ASN A 16 0.15 5.25 -1.83
CA ASN A 16 1.04 4.21 -1.33
C ASN A 16 0.61 3.77 0.08
N ILE A 17 0.22 2.51 0.20
CA ILE A 17 -0.09 1.84 1.48
C ILE A 17 0.94 0.73 1.66
N GLY A 18 1.69 0.75 2.75
CA GLY A 18 2.74 -0.24 3.03
C GLY A 18 4.10 0.42 3.19
N LEU A 19 5.12 -0.11 2.51
CA LEU A 19 6.50 0.33 2.71
C LEU A 19 6.73 1.76 2.21
N GLU A 20 7.35 2.59 3.04
CA GLU A 20 7.66 3.98 2.72
C GLU A 20 8.64 4.09 1.54
N ILE A 21 9.50 3.09 1.33
CA ILE A 21 10.50 3.10 0.24
C ILE A 21 9.84 3.25 -1.14
N PHE A 22 8.71 2.59 -1.38
CA PHE A 22 7.99 2.72 -2.65
C PHE A 22 7.41 4.13 -2.86
N TYR A 23 6.94 4.78 -1.80
CA TYR A 23 6.53 6.17 -1.87
C TYR A 23 7.69 7.10 -2.24
N ARG A 24 8.87 6.89 -1.63
CA ARG A 24 10.07 7.70 -1.88
C ARG A 24 10.56 7.53 -3.31
N ASP A 25 10.58 6.30 -3.82
CA ASP A 25 11.01 6.00 -5.19
C ASP A 25 10.08 6.68 -6.22
N LEU A 26 8.76 6.62 -6.00
CA LEU A 26 7.77 7.32 -6.84
C LEU A 26 7.92 8.85 -6.78
N LYS A 27 8.22 9.41 -5.59
CA LYS A 27 8.48 10.84 -5.44
C LYS A 27 9.75 11.29 -6.17
N GLN A 28 10.82 10.50 -6.15
CA GLN A 28 12.05 10.79 -6.89
C GLN A 28 11.82 10.84 -8.40
N GLN A 29 10.93 9.99 -8.91
CA GLN A 29 10.47 10.00 -10.31
C GLN A 29 9.46 11.13 -10.60
N ARG A 30 9.22 12.04 -9.64
CA ARG A 30 8.29 13.17 -9.73
C ARG A 30 6.82 12.76 -9.98
N ILE A 31 6.44 11.54 -9.57
CA ILE A 31 5.06 11.07 -9.67
C ILE A 31 4.20 11.66 -8.54
N LYS A 32 2.94 11.99 -8.84
CA LYS A 32 1.96 12.44 -7.85
C LYS A 32 1.50 11.27 -6.99
N VAL A 33 2.10 11.17 -5.81
CA VAL A 33 1.79 10.13 -4.82
C VAL A 33 1.60 10.72 -3.42
N ILE A 34 0.70 10.11 -2.64
CA ILE A 34 0.56 10.29 -1.20
C ILE A 34 0.89 8.98 -0.47
N HIS A 35 1.47 9.06 0.72
CA HIS A 35 1.71 7.89 1.55
C HIS A 35 0.72 7.83 2.70
N VAL A 36 0.11 6.66 2.90
CA VAL A 36 -0.72 6.37 4.06
C VAL A 36 0.14 5.64 5.08
N ASN A 37 0.31 6.26 6.25
CA ASN A 37 0.90 5.62 7.42
C ASN A 37 -0.11 4.65 8.02
N TRP A 38 -0.26 3.48 7.39
CA TRP A 38 -1.18 2.44 7.82
C TRP A 38 -0.46 1.44 8.72
N GLN A 39 -1.09 1.12 9.84
CA GLN A 39 -0.68 0.03 10.72
C GLN A 39 -1.88 -0.89 10.92
N PRO A 40 -1.68 -2.22 10.99
CA PRO A 40 -2.76 -3.12 11.36
C PRO A 40 -3.26 -2.76 12.76
N SER A 41 -4.53 -3.07 13.03
CA SER A 41 -5.06 -3.00 14.38
C SER A 41 -4.15 -3.77 15.35
N PRO A 42 -4.04 -3.33 16.61
CA PRO A 42 -3.24 -4.04 17.60
C PRO A 42 -3.61 -5.53 17.61
N VAL A 43 -2.61 -6.38 17.36
CA VAL A 43 -2.73 -7.84 17.43
C VAL A 43 -3.06 -8.19 18.87
N THR A 44 -4.18 -8.86 19.12
CA THR A 44 -4.47 -9.33 20.48
C THR A 44 -3.48 -10.44 20.86
N GLU A 45 -3.22 -10.65 22.14
CA GLU A 45 -2.30 -11.73 22.60
C GLU A 45 -2.66 -13.10 22.00
N LYS A 46 -3.95 -13.35 21.78
CA LYS A 46 -4.47 -14.57 21.14
C LYS A 46 -4.06 -14.71 19.68
N ASP A 47 -4.12 -13.63 18.92
CA ASP A 47 -3.72 -13.63 17.50
C ASP A 47 -2.21 -13.87 17.35
N LEU A 48 -1.42 -13.37 18.30
CA LEU A 48 0.03 -13.63 18.37
C LEU A 48 0.30 -15.10 18.70
N GLU A 49 -0.38 -15.65 19.69
CA GLU A 49 -0.24 -17.06 20.08
C GLU A 49 -0.59 -18.01 18.93
N ASP A 50 -1.68 -17.74 18.21
CA ASP A 50 -2.09 -18.50 17.03
C ASP A 50 -1.10 -18.36 15.87
N ALA A 51 -0.52 -17.17 15.66
CA ALA A 51 0.51 -16.96 14.65
C ALA A 51 1.78 -17.75 14.97
N LEU A 52 2.21 -17.76 16.24
CA LEU A 52 3.37 -18.53 16.70
C LEU A 52 3.15 -20.03 16.53
N ARG A 53 1.95 -20.55 16.85
CA ARG A 53 1.59 -21.96 16.64
C ARG A 53 1.60 -22.40 15.18
N ARG A 54 1.52 -21.50 14.21
CA ARG A 54 1.61 -21.85 12.78
C ARG A 54 3.05 -21.99 12.27
N LEU A 55 4.03 -21.53 13.05
CA LEU A 55 5.45 -21.56 12.72
C LEU A 55 6.20 -22.74 13.36
N THR A 56 5.54 -23.49 14.25
CA THR A 56 6.02 -24.71 14.94
C THR A 56 5.05 -25.86 14.72
#